data_AF-A0A542YRG6-F1
#
_entry.id   AF-A0A542YRG6-F1
#
_cell.length_a   1.000
_cell.length_b   1.000
_cell.length_c   1.000
_cell.angle_alpha   90.00
_cell.angle_beta   90.00
_cell.angle_gamma   90.00
#
_symmetry.space_group_name_H-M   'P 1'
#
loop_
_entity.id
_entity.type
_entity.pdbx_description
1 polymer ?
#
loop_
_entity_poly.entity_id
_entity_poly.type
_entity_poly.pdbx_seq_one_letter_code
_entity_poly.pdbx_strand_id
1 'polypeptide(L)'
;MSAHIRHRLRRAATQLTARARRDPPEDEAPSFFGVTRFSVYRPDGAAWKLTRNTDDADAYREQLWSPERMRPRCDIFLTLTLPLLQRMSERHTYRHVVMYSEQMPDPWRSELFAAAEQYPVLCLQENARGETANPTVEELLAAEDRPSRTVVRFRLDDDDILAVDYLDRIAAFATPNDRGRSVSLAAGYSGLYDRGTVRQVRAARRLFGAQGLAAIGHYDAAAGELTLRSGAGHHKVDRSMPTIVDSRQPAFFQMRHTGQDTLSDADEAREQIVRALDKLSEVTDLSEVLRRFPTLEGHLEDG
;
A
#
# COMPACT_ATOMS: atom_id res chain seq x y z
N MET A 1 -55.68 -1.22 -32.22
CA MET A 1 -54.30 -1.55 -31.78
C MET A 1 -54.31 -2.83 -30.94
N SER A 2 -53.85 -3.92 -31.56
CA SER A 2 -54.11 -5.32 -31.21
C SER A 2 -53.79 -5.72 -29.75
N ALA A 3 -54.64 -6.59 -29.20
CA ALA A 3 -54.53 -7.22 -27.87
C ALA A 3 -53.21 -7.98 -27.63
N HIS A 4 -52.39 -8.16 -28.67
CA HIS A 4 -51.07 -8.78 -28.63
C HIS A 4 -49.99 -7.96 -27.88
N ILE A 5 -50.14 -6.63 -27.80
CA ILE A 5 -49.12 -5.76 -27.16
C ILE A 5 -49.28 -5.73 -25.62
N ARG A 6 -50.49 -5.91 -25.10
CA ARG A 6 -50.75 -5.90 -23.64
C ARG A 6 -50.29 -7.16 -22.92
N HIS A 7 -50.12 -8.29 -23.62
CA HIS A 7 -49.66 -9.54 -23.00
C HIS A 7 -48.13 -9.61 -22.83
N ARG A 8 -47.37 -8.98 -23.74
CA ARG A 8 -45.90 -8.93 -23.67
C ARG A 8 -45.38 -8.02 -22.55
N LEU A 9 -46.11 -6.96 -22.19
CA LEU A 9 -45.71 -6.05 -21.11
C LEU A 9 -45.97 -6.60 -19.70
N ARG A 10 -46.91 -7.53 -19.53
CA ARG A 10 -47.10 -8.22 -18.23
C ARG A 10 -46.07 -9.33 -17.98
N ARG A 11 -45.59 -10.02 -19.03
CA ARG A 11 -44.53 -11.04 -18.88
C ARG A 11 -43.14 -10.43 -18.60
N ALA A 12 -42.86 -9.24 -19.11
CA ALA A 12 -41.64 -8.49 -18.78
C ALA A 12 -41.65 -7.98 -17.31
N ALA A 13 -42.81 -7.53 -16.81
CA ALA A 13 -42.95 -7.08 -15.43
C ALA A 13 -42.82 -8.24 -14.41
N THR A 14 -43.33 -9.43 -14.73
CA THR A 14 -43.24 -10.60 -13.83
C THR A 14 -41.87 -11.30 -13.87
N GLN A 15 -41.10 -11.19 -14.97
CA GLN A 15 -39.70 -11.67 -15.02
C GLN A 15 -38.71 -10.70 -14.35
N LEU A 16 -39.05 -9.41 -14.22
CA LEU A 16 -38.26 -8.43 -13.47
C LEU A 16 -38.44 -8.53 -11.94
N THR A 17 -39.50 -9.19 -11.46
CA THR A 17 -39.77 -9.41 -10.03
C THR A 17 -39.43 -10.82 -9.55
N ALA A 18 -38.93 -11.71 -10.42
CA ALA A 18 -38.59 -13.11 -10.10
C ALA A 18 -37.09 -13.44 -10.19
N ARG A 19 -36.22 -12.46 -10.46
CA ARG A 19 -34.90 -12.49 -9.85
C ARG A 19 -35.14 -12.07 -8.40
N ALA A 20 -35.43 -13.05 -7.56
CA ALA A 20 -35.26 -12.91 -6.14
C ALA A 20 -33.95 -12.14 -5.95
N ARG A 21 -34.07 -10.93 -5.40
CA ARG A 21 -33.07 -10.44 -4.48
C ARG A 21 -32.94 -11.56 -3.45
N ARG A 22 -32.10 -12.56 -3.75
CA ARG A 22 -31.25 -13.08 -2.72
C ARG A 22 -30.59 -11.81 -2.22
N ASP A 23 -30.95 -11.41 -1.01
CA ASP A 23 -30.05 -10.57 -0.26
C ASP A 23 -28.65 -11.15 -0.52
N PRO A 24 -27.67 -10.32 -0.93
CA PRO A 24 -26.31 -10.82 -1.08
C PRO A 24 -26.01 -11.62 0.20
N PRO A 25 -25.48 -12.85 0.09
CA PRO A 25 -25.13 -13.61 1.29
C PRO A 25 -24.37 -12.67 2.22
N GLU A 26 -24.73 -12.64 3.50
CA GLU A 26 -24.08 -11.78 4.51
C GLU A 26 -22.58 -11.71 4.20
N ASP A 27 -22.10 -10.52 3.83
CA ASP A 27 -20.80 -10.42 3.18
C ASP A 27 -19.73 -10.92 4.11
N GLU A 28 -18.97 -11.89 3.62
CA GLU A 28 -17.76 -12.30 4.28
C GLU A 28 -16.83 -11.09 4.46
N ALA A 29 -16.21 -11.01 5.64
CA ALA A 29 -15.27 -9.95 5.96
C ALA A 29 -14.19 -9.85 4.87
N PRO A 30 -13.81 -8.61 4.46
CA PRO A 30 -12.89 -8.42 3.36
C PRO A 30 -11.52 -9.04 3.65
N SER A 31 -10.88 -9.57 2.62
CA SER A 31 -9.47 -9.96 2.67
C SER A 31 -8.59 -8.79 2.23
N PHE A 32 -7.52 -8.53 2.98
CA PHE A 32 -6.61 -7.42 2.75
C PHE A 32 -5.26 -7.91 2.22
N PHE A 33 -4.69 -7.16 1.29
CA PHE A 33 -3.37 -7.41 0.71
C PHE A 33 -2.55 -6.12 0.65
N GLY A 34 -1.48 -6.07 1.43
CA GLY A 34 -0.49 -5.00 1.36
C GLY A 34 0.53 -5.36 0.30
N VAL A 35 1.03 -4.38 -0.45
CA VAL A 35 2.06 -4.60 -1.45
C VAL A 35 3.17 -3.59 -1.29
N THR A 36 4.36 -4.10 -0.96
CA THR A 36 5.61 -3.33 -0.94
C THR A 36 6.51 -3.78 -2.08
N ARG A 37 7.08 -2.82 -2.79
CA ARG A 37 8.20 -3.08 -3.70
C ARG A 37 9.47 -2.73 -2.96
N PHE A 38 10.11 -3.74 -2.39
CA PHE A 38 11.31 -3.56 -1.58
C PHE A 38 12.51 -3.35 -2.50
N SER A 39 12.78 -2.06 -2.81
CA SER A 39 13.89 -1.60 -3.65
C SER A 39 14.13 -2.47 -4.90
N VAL A 40 13.04 -2.64 -5.67
CA VAL A 40 12.99 -3.52 -6.85
C VAL A 40 13.66 -2.86 -8.06
N TYR A 41 14.55 -3.61 -8.72
CA TYR A 41 15.16 -3.24 -10.00
C TYR A 41 14.10 -3.22 -11.11
N ARG A 42 13.94 -2.05 -11.76
CA ARG A 42 12.97 -1.83 -12.84
C ARG A 42 13.60 -1.02 -13.97
N PRO A 43 14.15 -1.68 -14.99
CA PRO A 43 14.83 -1.01 -16.11
C PRO A 43 13.87 -0.18 -16.98
N ASP A 44 12.54 -0.38 -16.87
CA ASP A 44 11.54 0.42 -17.60
C ASP A 44 10.86 1.51 -16.72
N GLY A 45 11.35 1.69 -15.49
CA GLY A 45 10.76 2.57 -14.49
C GLY A 45 11.02 4.06 -14.72
N ALA A 46 10.22 4.92 -14.07
CA ALA A 46 10.50 6.37 -14.06
C ALA A 46 11.84 6.70 -13.38
N ALA A 47 12.31 5.87 -12.43
CA ALA A 47 13.62 5.99 -11.81
C ALA A 47 14.78 5.72 -12.79
N TRP A 48 14.64 4.73 -13.69
CA TRP A 48 15.58 4.51 -14.80
C TRP A 48 15.63 5.69 -15.78
N LYS A 49 14.51 6.41 -15.94
CA LYS A 49 14.47 7.63 -16.77
C LYS A 49 15.16 8.83 -16.09
N LEU A 50 15.40 8.77 -14.77
CA LEU A 50 16.12 9.80 -14.02
C LEU A 50 17.63 9.61 -14.03
N THR A 51 18.14 8.40 -14.32
CA THR A 51 19.54 8.18 -14.72
C THR A 51 19.78 8.67 -16.16
N ARG A 52 19.53 9.97 -16.38
CA ARG A 52 19.97 10.71 -17.57
C ARG A 52 21.49 10.83 -17.51
N ASN A 53 22.21 9.79 -17.95
CA ASN A 53 23.56 9.85 -18.57
C ASN A 53 24.34 8.53 -18.53
N THR A 54 23.76 7.42 -18.08
CA THR A 54 24.41 6.12 -18.13
C THR A 54 23.41 5.08 -18.59
N ASP A 55 23.59 4.55 -19.81
CA ASP A 55 22.98 3.29 -20.29
C ASP A 55 23.53 2.07 -19.51
N ASP A 56 23.97 2.28 -18.27
CA ASP A 56 24.71 1.33 -17.46
C ASP A 56 23.80 0.73 -16.39
N ALA A 57 23.31 -0.47 -16.69
CA ALA A 57 22.49 -1.24 -15.78
C ALA A 57 23.23 -1.61 -14.48
N ASP A 58 24.56 -1.73 -14.52
CA ASP A 58 25.37 -1.99 -13.33
C ASP A 58 25.39 -0.76 -12.41
N ALA A 59 25.67 0.43 -12.96
CA ALA A 59 25.66 1.66 -12.18
C ALA A 59 24.30 1.92 -11.49
N TYR A 60 23.18 1.64 -12.18
CA TYR A 60 21.86 1.75 -11.56
C TYR A 60 21.65 0.71 -10.45
N ARG A 61 22.09 -0.54 -10.63
CA ARG A 61 22.02 -1.57 -9.58
C ARG A 61 22.86 -1.20 -8.36
N GLU A 62 24.08 -0.71 -8.57
CA GLU A 62 24.98 -0.24 -7.52
C GLU A 62 24.36 0.90 -6.71
N GLN A 63 23.75 1.88 -7.39
CA GLN A 63 23.05 2.97 -6.72
C GLN A 63 21.76 2.50 -6.01
N LEU A 64 20.98 1.62 -6.66
CA LEU A 64 19.70 1.11 -6.13
C LEU A 64 19.88 0.36 -4.81
N TRP A 65 20.94 -0.44 -4.71
CA TRP A 65 21.25 -1.27 -3.55
C TRP A 65 22.46 -0.77 -2.75
N SER A 66 22.85 0.49 -2.93
CA SER A 66 23.92 1.10 -2.14
C SER A 66 23.55 1.06 -0.65
N PRO A 67 24.51 0.83 0.27
CA PRO A 67 24.23 0.83 1.70
C PRO A 67 23.56 2.11 2.20
N GLU A 68 23.92 3.26 1.65
CA GLU A 68 23.37 4.56 2.01
C GLU A 68 21.88 4.66 1.66
N ARG A 69 21.46 4.02 0.56
CA ARG A 69 20.06 3.95 0.14
C ARG A 69 19.29 2.86 0.87
N MET A 70 19.88 1.68 1.02
CA MET A 70 19.21 0.49 1.55
C MET A 70 19.07 0.46 3.06
N ARG A 71 20.12 0.84 3.81
CA ARG A 71 20.10 0.77 5.27
C ARG A 71 18.89 1.46 5.91
N PRO A 72 18.56 2.74 5.60
CA PRO A 72 17.38 3.37 6.17
C PRO A 72 16.08 2.66 5.79
N ARG A 73 15.96 2.15 4.55
CA ARG A 73 14.77 1.40 4.10
C ARG A 73 14.63 0.07 4.85
N CYS A 74 15.71 -0.67 5.03
CA CYS A 74 15.70 -1.89 5.83
C CYS A 74 15.33 -1.58 7.29
N ASP A 75 15.91 -0.55 7.90
CA ASP A 75 15.57 -0.19 9.28
C ASP A 75 14.10 0.17 9.42
N ILE A 76 13.60 1.06 8.56
CA ILE A 76 12.21 1.50 8.58
C ILE A 76 11.28 0.31 8.33
N PHE A 77 11.48 -0.42 7.24
CA PHE A 77 10.57 -1.51 6.86
C PHE A 77 10.60 -2.65 7.89
N LEU A 78 11.78 -3.18 8.20
CA LEU A 78 11.92 -4.41 8.98
C LEU A 78 11.70 -4.17 10.49
N THR A 79 12.05 -2.99 10.99
CA THR A 79 11.98 -2.69 12.43
C THR A 79 10.75 -1.87 12.81
N LEU A 80 10.32 -0.92 11.96
CA LEU A 80 9.23 0.01 12.32
C LEU A 80 7.91 -0.37 11.65
N THR A 81 7.92 -0.69 10.36
CA THR A 81 6.71 -0.98 9.58
C THR A 81 6.21 -2.39 9.85
N LEU A 82 7.07 -3.39 9.70
CA LEU A 82 6.69 -4.80 9.71
C LEU A 82 5.99 -5.28 10.99
N PRO A 83 6.42 -4.88 12.21
CA PRO A 83 5.68 -5.25 13.42
C PRO A 83 4.24 -4.71 13.45
N LEU A 84 3.99 -3.53 12.86
CA LEU A 84 2.63 -3.00 12.75
C LEU A 84 1.80 -3.78 11.73
N LEU A 85 2.39 -4.18 10.60
CA LEU A 85 1.72 -5.03 9.62
C LEU A 85 1.31 -6.38 10.24
N GLN A 86 2.19 -6.97 11.04
CA GLN A 86 1.89 -8.20 11.78
C GLN A 86 0.70 -8.00 12.74
N ARG A 87 0.70 -6.92 13.54
CA ARG A 87 -0.42 -6.58 14.44
C ARG A 87 -1.74 -6.37 13.68
N MET A 88 -1.70 -5.82 12.47
CA MET A 88 -2.89 -5.69 11.63
C MET A 88 -3.43 -7.08 11.21
N SER A 89 -2.55 -8.04 10.94
CA SER A 89 -2.95 -9.41 10.54
C SER A 89 -3.57 -10.24 11.66
N GLU A 90 -3.32 -9.86 12.92
CA GLU A 90 -3.94 -10.50 14.08
C GLU A 90 -5.43 -10.12 14.22
N ARG A 91 -5.86 -9.05 13.53
CA ARG A 91 -7.22 -8.50 13.63
C ARG A 91 -8.04 -8.60 12.34
N HIS A 92 -7.37 -8.80 11.22
CA HIS A 92 -7.97 -8.83 9.89
C HIS A 92 -7.40 -10.00 9.09
N THR A 93 -8.18 -10.58 8.17
CA THR A 93 -7.61 -11.48 7.16
C THR A 93 -6.68 -10.68 6.27
N TYR A 94 -5.38 -10.76 6.54
CA TYR A 94 -4.39 -9.88 5.94
C TYR A 94 -3.09 -10.63 5.61
N ARG A 95 -2.58 -10.39 4.40
CA ARG A 95 -1.23 -10.77 3.98
C ARG A 95 -0.53 -9.57 3.35
N HIS A 96 0.79 -9.52 3.49
CA HIS A 96 1.60 -8.47 2.89
C HIS A 96 2.59 -9.08 1.89
N VAL A 97 2.36 -8.80 0.61
CA VAL A 97 3.23 -9.23 -0.48
C VAL A 97 4.41 -8.27 -0.56
N VAL A 98 5.63 -8.79 -0.39
CA VAL A 98 6.87 -8.03 -0.59
C VAL A 98 7.52 -8.52 -1.87
N MET A 99 7.54 -7.62 -2.85
CA MET A 99 8.20 -7.86 -4.12
C MET A 99 9.68 -7.48 -3.99
N TYR A 100 10.58 -8.38 -4.37
CA TYR A 100 12.03 -8.15 -4.36
C TYR A 100 12.66 -8.61 -5.68
N SER A 101 13.86 -8.13 -6.01
CA SER A 101 14.58 -8.58 -7.21
C SER A 101 15.48 -9.77 -6.89
N GLU A 102 15.53 -10.77 -7.77
CA GLU A 102 16.45 -11.92 -7.67
C GLU A 102 17.91 -11.49 -7.49
N GLN A 103 18.29 -10.41 -8.20
CA GLN A 103 19.62 -9.80 -8.24
C GLN A 103 19.97 -8.97 -6.99
N MET A 104 19.06 -8.84 -6.02
CA MET A 104 19.32 -8.09 -4.80
C MET A 104 20.50 -8.70 -4.02
N PRO A 105 21.49 -7.90 -3.62
CA PRO A 105 22.66 -8.39 -2.88
C PRO A 105 22.29 -9.04 -1.54
N ASP A 106 23.11 -10.02 -1.15
CA ASP A 106 22.88 -10.86 0.04
C ASP A 106 22.68 -10.14 1.37
N PRO A 107 23.37 -9.03 1.74
CA PRO A 107 23.08 -8.40 3.04
C PRO A 107 21.62 -7.97 3.17
N TRP A 108 21.02 -7.45 2.09
CA TRP A 108 19.63 -6.99 2.10
C TRP A 108 18.64 -8.15 1.94
N ARG A 109 18.96 -9.09 1.05
CA ARG A 109 18.12 -10.26 0.80
C ARG A 109 18.04 -11.16 2.03
N SER A 110 19.15 -11.40 2.71
CA SER A 110 19.17 -12.20 3.94
C SER A 110 18.36 -11.55 5.07
N GLU A 111 18.45 -10.23 5.26
CA GLU A 111 17.61 -9.51 6.23
C GLU A 111 16.11 -9.64 5.91
N LEU A 112 15.73 -9.50 4.64
CA LEU A 112 14.33 -9.64 4.21
C LEU A 112 13.80 -11.07 4.42
N PHE A 113 14.61 -12.09 4.12
CA PHE A 113 14.23 -13.49 4.26
C PHE A 113 14.10 -13.88 5.74
N ALA A 114 15.05 -13.46 6.58
CA ALA A 114 14.96 -13.66 8.03
C ALA A 114 13.70 -12.99 8.61
N ALA A 115 13.34 -11.80 8.12
CA ALA A 115 12.10 -11.14 8.52
C ALA A 115 10.84 -11.92 8.07
N ALA A 116 10.85 -12.53 6.88
CA ALA A 116 9.73 -13.37 6.44
C ALA A 116 9.57 -14.66 7.26
N GLU A 117 10.66 -15.22 7.77
CA GLU A 117 10.61 -16.33 8.73
C GLU A 117 10.01 -15.89 10.08
N GLN A 118 10.31 -14.67 10.52
CA GLN A 118 9.83 -14.11 11.79
C GLN A 118 8.37 -13.63 11.73
N TYR A 119 7.92 -13.10 10.59
CA TYR A 119 6.62 -12.42 10.45
C TYR A 119 5.74 -13.13 9.41
N PRO A 120 4.81 -14.03 9.83
CA PRO A 120 3.94 -14.80 8.94
C PRO A 120 3.00 -13.98 8.06
N VAL A 121 2.78 -12.71 8.39
CA VAL A 121 2.05 -11.77 7.52
C VAL A 121 2.73 -11.61 6.15
N LEU A 122 4.06 -11.81 6.06
CA LEU A 122 4.79 -11.63 4.81
C LEU A 122 4.60 -12.77 3.82
N CYS A 123 4.53 -12.40 2.55
CA CYS A 123 4.64 -13.30 1.41
C CYS A 123 5.67 -12.71 0.46
N LEU A 124 6.83 -13.35 0.36
CA LEU A 124 7.88 -12.89 -0.55
C LEU A 124 7.52 -13.31 -1.97
N GLN A 125 7.60 -12.35 -2.89
CA GLN A 125 7.42 -12.58 -4.33
C GLN A 125 8.68 -12.09 -5.05
N GLU A 126 9.39 -13.01 -5.68
CA GLU A 126 10.46 -12.65 -6.59
C GLU A 126 9.88 -11.95 -7.82
N ASN A 127 10.44 -10.80 -8.18
CA ASN A 127 9.98 -10.00 -9.30
C ASN A 127 11.04 -10.00 -10.41
N ALA A 128 10.97 -11.01 -11.27
CA ALA A 128 11.92 -11.18 -12.38
C ALA A 128 11.66 -10.19 -13.54
N ARG A 129 10.40 -9.79 -13.80
CA ARG A 129 10.02 -9.07 -15.03
C ARG A 129 8.98 -7.95 -14.84
N GLY A 130 9.02 -7.25 -13.71
CA GLY A 130 8.11 -6.12 -13.46
C GLY A 130 6.66 -6.54 -13.28
N GLU A 131 6.47 -7.75 -12.77
CA GLU A 131 5.19 -8.38 -12.49
C GLU A 131 4.38 -7.57 -11.47
N THR A 132 3.09 -7.90 -11.39
CA THR A 132 2.22 -7.35 -10.34
C THR A 132 2.11 -8.37 -9.20
N ALA A 133 1.61 -7.94 -8.05
CA ALA A 133 1.31 -8.84 -6.94
C ALA A 133 0.05 -9.69 -7.15
N ASN A 134 -0.72 -9.47 -8.24
CA ASN A 134 -2.01 -10.14 -8.42
C ASN A 134 -1.92 -11.67 -8.46
N PRO A 135 -0.97 -12.30 -9.18
CA PRO A 135 -0.86 -13.76 -9.20
C PRO A 135 -0.69 -14.35 -7.79
N THR A 136 0.23 -13.79 -6.99
CA THR A 136 0.41 -14.22 -5.60
C THR A 136 -0.82 -13.97 -4.74
N VAL A 137 -1.53 -12.85 -4.95
CA VAL A 137 -2.79 -12.59 -4.24
C VAL A 137 -3.87 -13.61 -4.62
N GLU A 138 -3.99 -13.96 -5.90
CA GLU A 138 -4.93 -14.99 -6.38
C GLU A 138 -4.61 -16.37 -5.82
N GLU A 139 -3.33 -16.76 -5.79
CA GLU A 139 -2.86 -18.01 -5.19
C GLU A 139 -3.20 -18.09 -3.70
N LEU A 140 -2.94 -17.00 -2.95
CA LEU A 140 -3.29 -16.92 -1.53
C LEU A 140 -4.80 -17.02 -1.31
N LEU A 141 -5.59 -16.32 -2.14
CA LEU A 141 -7.06 -16.38 -2.07
C LEU A 141 -7.62 -17.75 -2.45
N ALA A 142 -7.02 -18.44 -3.40
CA ALA A 142 -7.43 -19.78 -3.83
C ALA A 142 -7.05 -20.87 -2.81
N ALA A 143 -5.98 -20.65 -2.05
CA ALA A 143 -5.57 -21.53 -0.95
C ALA A 143 -6.49 -21.39 0.28
N GLU A 144 -7.24 -20.29 0.39
CA GLU A 144 -8.25 -20.11 1.43
C GLU A 144 -9.55 -20.83 1.05
N ASP A 145 -9.97 -21.83 1.84
CA ASP A 145 -11.28 -22.50 1.71
C ASP A 145 -12.41 -21.60 2.22
N ARG A 146 -12.66 -20.51 1.48
CA ARG A 146 -13.60 -19.44 1.83
C ARG A 146 -14.51 -19.10 0.62
N PRO A 147 -15.71 -18.55 0.82
CA PRO A 147 -16.62 -18.13 -0.26
C PRO A 147 -16.27 -16.77 -0.90
N SER A 148 -16.82 -16.45 -2.08
CA SER A 148 -16.52 -15.19 -2.79
C SER A 148 -16.67 -13.94 -1.89
N ARG A 149 -15.67 -13.05 -1.89
CA ARG A 149 -15.55 -11.94 -0.91
C ARG A 149 -14.97 -10.66 -1.50
N THR A 150 -15.13 -9.55 -0.78
CA THR A 150 -14.44 -8.30 -1.13
C THR A 150 -12.95 -8.44 -0.85
N VAL A 151 -12.12 -7.93 -1.78
CA VAL A 151 -10.67 -7.94 -1.63
C VAL A 151 -10.17 -6.51 -1.68
N VAL A 152 -9.31 -6.13 -0.75
CA VAL A 152 -8.67 -4.81 -0.75
C VAL A 152 -7.18 -4.98 -0.92
N ARG A 153 -6.63 -4.29 -1.92
CA ARG A 153 -5.17 -4.22 -2.10
C ARG A 153 -4.69 -2.79 -1.89
N PHE A 154 -3.70 -2.59 -1.05
CA PHE A 154 -3.08 -1.28 -0.85
C PHE A 154 -1.58 -1.34 -1.10
N ARG A 155 -1.02 -0.22 -1.55
CA ARG A 155 0.42 -0.05 -1.71
C ARG A 155 1.04 0.55 -0.46
N LEU A 156 2.26 0.15 -0.17
CA LEU A 156 3.12 0.76 0.84
C LEU A 156 4.54 0.80 0.28
N ASP A 157 5.24 1.92 0.43
CA ASP A 157 6.65 1.99 0.05
C ASP A 157 7.50 1.49 1.24
N ASP A 158 8.72 0.99 0.98
CA ASP A 158 9.59 0.37 2.00
C ASP A 158 10.20 1.37 3.01
N ASP A 159 9.92 2.67 2.84
CA ASP A 159 10.28 3.77 3.74
C ASP A 159 9.06 4.49 4.34
N ASP A 160 7.86 3.93 4.24
CA ASP A 160 6.64 4.50 4.82
C ASP A 160 6.04 3.58 5.89
N ILE A 161 5.30 4.16 6.84
CA ILE A 161 4.58 3.44 7.89
C ILE A 161 3.08 3.75 7.80
N LEU A 162 2.24 2.74 8.04
CA LEU A 162 0.79 2.92 8.19
C LEU A 162 0.39 2.90 9.67
N ALA A 163 -0.64 3.66 10.02
CA ALA A 163 -1.18 3.69 11.37
C ALA A 163 -1.72 2.30 11.76
N VAL A 164 -1.61 1.92 13.02
CA VAL A 164 -2.03 0.59 13.53
C VAL A 164 -3.51 0.27 13.25
N ASP A 165 -4.35 1.30 13.11
CA ASP A 165 -5.79 1.22 12.81
C ASP A 165 -6.11 1.35 11.30
N TYR A 166 -5.10 1.32 10.43
CA TYR A 166 -5.27 1.56 8.99
C TYR A 166 -6.29 0.59 8.35
N LEU A 167 -6.19 -0.72 8.61
CA LEU A 167 -7.15 -1.70 8.05
C LEU A 167 -8.55 -1.53 8.63
N ASP A 168 -8.70 -1.18 9.91
CA ASP A 168 -10.01 -0.89 10.53
C ASP A 168 -10.73 0.22 9.75
N ARG A 169 -9.98 1.24 9.36
CA ARG A 169 -10.51 2.40 8.63
C ARG A 169 -10.83 2.09 7.18
N ILE A 170 -10.01 1.27 6.52
CA ILE A 170 -10.28 0.82 5.15
C ILE A 170 -11.49 -0.12 5.10
N ALA A 171 -11.66 -0.99 6.12
CA ALA A 171 -12.80 -1.91 6.21
C ALA A 171 -14.16 -1.20 6.14
N ALA A 172 -14.26 0.01 6.70
CA ALA A 172 -15.47 0.84 6.65
C ALA A 172 -15.87 1.26 5.22
N PHE A 173 -14.96 1.15 4.25
CA PHE A 173 -15.18 1.45 2.84
C PHE A 173 -15.10 0.21 1.95
N ALA A 174 -14.95 -0.99 2.50
CA ALA A 174 -14.69 -2.23 1.76
C ALA A 174 -15.94 -3.11 1.63
N THR A 175 -17.07 -2.52 1.26
CA THR A 175 -18.33 -3.25 1.03
C THR A 175 -18.46 -3.69 -0.43
N PRO A 176 -19.39 -4.60 -0.80
CA PRO A 176 -19.62 -4.92 -2.21
C PRO A 176 -19.99 -3.73 -3.08
N ASN A 177 -20.65 -2.72 -2.51
CA ASN A 177 -21.03 -1.50 -3.23
C ASN A 177 -19.83 -0.59 -3.52
N ASP A 178 -18.68 -0.85 -2.89
CA ASP A 178 -17.44 -0.11 -3.07
C ASP A 178 -16.45 -0.82 -4.01
N ARG A 179 -16.79 -1.99 -4.55
CA ARG A 179 -15.98 -2.70 -5.55
C ARG A 179 -15.70 -1.79 -6.75
N GLY A 180 -14.44 -1.75 -7.17
CA GLY A 180 -13.98 -0.87 -8.23
C GLY A 180 -13.74 0.58 -7.81
N ARG A 181 -13.72 0.88 -6.51
CA ARG A 181 -13.31 2.20 -5.97
C ARG A 181 -11.89 2.16 -5.41
N SER A 182 -11.31 3.35 -5.26
CA SER A 182 -10.09 3.59 -4.49
C SER A 182 -10.39 4.26 -3.16
N VAL A 183 -9.53 4.07 -2.17
CA VAL A 183 -9.56 4.79 -0.89
C VAL A 183 -8.20 5.41 -0.61
N SER A 184 -8.17 6.70 -0.34
CA SER A 184 -6.99 7.46 0.07
C SER A 184 -7.21 8.05 1.46
N LEU A 185 -6.56 7.46 2.46
CA LEU A 185 -6.48 8.04 3.80
C LEU A 185 -5.37 9.10 3.81
N ALA A 186 -5.75 10.34 3.51
CA ALA A 186 -4.82 11.35 3.00
C ALA A 186 -4.15 12.23 4.07
N ALA A 187 -4.52 12.07 5.35
CA ALA A 187 -3.84 12.74 6.46
C ALA A 187 -2.80 11.81 7.08
N GLY A 188 -1.68 12.37 7.53
CA GLY A 188 -0.59 11.62 8.14
C GLY A 188 0.46 12.54 8.74
N TYR A 189 1.64 11.99 8.95
CA TYR A 189 2.81 12.72 9.41
C TYR A 189 3.97 12.57 8.43
N SER A 190 4.97 13.44 8.55
CA SER A 190 6.27 13.27 7.92
C SER A 190 7.36 13.73 8.87
N GLY A 191 8.49 13.04 8.88
CA GLY A 191 9.62 13.35 9.76
C GLY A 191 10.94 12.94 9.13
N LEU A 192 12.02 13.58 9.59
CA LEU A 192 13.38 13.26 9.18
C LEU A 192 13.85 12.02 9.95
N TYR A 193 14.09 10.93 9.25
CA TYR A 193 14.72 9.72 9.76
C TYR A 193 16.23 9.75 9.54
N ASP A 194 16.99 9.47 10.60
CA ASP A 194 18.44 9.37 10.57
C ASP A 194 18.90 8.39 11.66
N ARG A 195 19.51 7.26 11.26
CA ARG A 195 20.12 6.26 12.15
C ARG A 195 19.24 5.87 13.34
N GLY A 196 18.01 5.43 13.06
CA GLY A 196 17.06 4.99 14.08
C GLY A 196 16.34 6.12 14.80
N THR A 197 16.60 7.39 14.51
CA THR A 197 15.95 8.52 15.15
C THR A 197 15.06 9.27 14.16
N VAL A 198 13.89 9.70 14.62
CA VAL A 198 12.92 10.51 13.86
C VAL A 198 12.80 11.87 14.51
N ARG A 199 13.08 12.91 13.73
CA ARG A 199 13.06 14.32 14.16
C ARG A 199 12.13 15.15 13.28
N GLN A 200 11.83 16.37 13.74
CA GLN A 200 11.04 17.34 12.98
C GLN A 200 9.73 16.74 12.46
N VAL A 201 8.96 16.12 13.35
CA VAL A 201 7.66 15.57 12.98
C VAL A 201 6.73 16.71 12.58
N ARG A 202 6.08 16.56 11.42
CA ARG A 202 5.16 17.53 10.84
C ARG A 202 3.89 16.86 10.38
N ALA A 203 2.77 17.57 10.46
CA ALA A 203 1.51 17.12 9.90
C ALA A 203 1.60 17.16 8.37
N ALA A 204 1.29 16.04 7.73
CA ALA A 204 1.36 15.89 6.28
C ALA A 204 -0.01 15.57 5.70
N ARG A 205 -0.27 16.10 4.50
CA ARG A 205 -1.42 15.70 3.69
C ARG A 205 -0.96 15.26 2.31
N ARG A 206 -1.41 14.09 1.87
CA ARG A 206 -1.05 13.46 0.59
C ARG A 206 -2.30 12.87 -0.06
N LEU A 207 -2.90 13.62 -0.98
CA LEU A 207 -3.98 13.09 -1.80
C LEU A 207 -3.43 12.02 -2.74
N PHE A 208 -4.04 10.85 -2.72
CA PHE A 208 -3.65 9.71 -3.55
C PHE A 208 -2.18 9.29 -3.34
N GLY A 209 -1.68 9.51 -2.13
CA GLY A 209 -0.31 9.23 -1.72
C GLY A 209 0.06 7.75 -1.91
N ALA A 210 1.35 7.50 -2.10
CA ALA A 210 1.89 6.14 -2.09
C ALA A 210 1.72 5.41 -0.75
N GLN A 211 1.49 6.18 0.30
CA GLN A 211 1.40 5.82 1.70
C GLN A 211 0.06 5.13 2.04
N GLY A 212 -0.27 4.00 1.40
CA GLY A 212 -1.55 3.31 1.65
C GLY A 212 -2.68 3.71 0.71
N LEU A 213 -2.42 3.96 -0.58
CA LEU A 213 -3.53 4.04 -1.53
C LEU A 213 -4.12 2.64 -1.75
N ALA A 214 -5.40 2.46 -1.42
CA ALA A 214 -6.10 1.20 -1.52
C ALA A 214 -7.00 1.13 -2.77
N ALA A 215 -7.14 -0.06 -3.34
CA ALA A 215 -8.10 -0.41 -4.38
C ALA A 215 -8.98 -1.56 -3.89
N ILE A 216 -10.28 -1.46 -4.17
CA ILE A 216 -11.28 -2.42 -3.71
C ILE A 216 -11.73 -3.24 -4.92
N GLY A 217 -11.68 -4.56 -4.79
CA GLY A 217 -12.03 -5.55 -5.79
C GLY A 217 -12.86 -6.68 -5.21
N HIS A 218 -12.91 -7.77 -5.95
CA HIS A 218 -13.69 -8.95 -5.59
C HIS A 218 -12.96 -10.21 -6.04
N TYR A 219 -13.00 -11.24 -5.20
CA TYR A 219 -12.60 -12.58 -5.58
C TYR A 219 -13.82 -13.47 -5.70
N ASP A 220 -13.98 -14.12 -6.86
CA ASP A 220 -14.99 -15.14 -7.09
C ASP A 220 -14.37 -16.51 -6.83
N ALA A 221 -14.73 -17.14 -5.71
CA ALA A 221 -14.20 -18.44 -5.31
C ALA A 221 -14.62 -19.59 -6.23
N ALA A 222 -15.78 -19.48 -6.90
CA ALA A 222 -16.24 -20.52 -7.83
C ALA A 222 -15.48 -20.46 -9.16
N ALA A 223 -15.10 -19.25 -9.60
CA ALA A 223 -14.32 -19.04 -10.81
C ALA A 223 -12.80 -19.07 -10.56
N GLY A 224 -12.36 -18.89 -9.31
CA GLY A 224 -10.97 -18.72 -8.95
C GLY A 224 -10.36 -17.40 -9.44
N GLU A 225 -11.18 -16.35 -9.61
CA GLU A 225 -10.79 -15.13 -10.34
C GLU A 225 -10.79 -13.89 -9.44
N LEU A 226 -9.71 -13.10 -9.47
CA LEU A 226 -9.64 -11.79 -8.81
C LEU A 226 -9.97 -10.65 -9.79
N THR A 227 -11.10 -9.99 -9.58
CA THR A 227 -11.41 -8.72 -10.22
C THR A 227 -10.90 -7.56 -9.37
N LEU A 228 -9.72 -7.03 -9.69
CA LEU A 228 -9.12 -5.90 -8.99
C LEU A 228 -8.50 -4.90 -9.97
N ARG A 229 -9.09 -3.69 -10.06
CA ARG A 229 -8.60 -2.65 -10.95
C ARG A 229 -7.37 -1.97 -10.37
N SER A 230 -6.36 -1.77 -11.22
CA SER A 230 -5.26 -0.85 -10.95
C SER A 230 -5.56 0.45 -11.70
N GLY A 231 -5.68 1.57 -10.99
CA GLY A 231 -5.85 2.87 -11.62
C GLY A 231 -4.59 3.33 -12.37
N ALA A 232 -4.69 4.47 -13.05
CA ALA A 232 -3.53 5.22 -13.50
C ALA A 232 -2.58 5.48 -12.31
N GLY A 233 -1.30 5.81 -12.58
CA GLY A 233 -0.32 6.05 -11.52
C GLY A 233 -0.88 6.90 -10.38
N HIS A 234 -0.62 6.49 -9.13
CA HIS A 234 -1.32 6.93 -7.91
C HIS A 234 -1.86 8.37 -7.88
N HIS A 235 -1.05 9.37 -8.23
CA HIS A 235 -1.43 10.80 -8.35
C HIS A 235 -2.59 11.13 -9.32
N LYS A 236 -3.04 10.17 -10.15
CA LYS A 236 -4.13 10.31 -11.15
C LYS A 236 -5.19 9.23 -11.00
N VAL A 237 -5.22 8.51 -9.87
CA VAL A 237 -6.14 7.39 -9.67
C VAL A 237 -7.60 7.79 -9.89
N ASP A 238 -7.96 9.00 -9.44
CA ASP A 238 -9.29 9.61 -9.56
C ASP A 238 -9.78 9.75 -11.01
N ARG A 239 -8.86 9.84 -11.97
CA ARG A 239 -9.19 9.94 -13.41
C ARG A 239 -9.61 8.61 -14.02
N SER A 240 -9.30 7.51 -13.35
CA SER A 240 -9.53 6.14 -13.82
C SER A 240 -10.44 5.32 -12.90
N MET A 241 -10.61 5.76 -11.65
CA MET A 241 -11.31 5.03 -10.61
C MET A 241 -11.96 6.01 -9.62
N PRO A 242 -13.28 5.91 -9.34
CA PRO A 242 -13.90 6.71 -8.28
C PRO A 242 -13.13 6.52 -6.97
N THR A 243 -12.75 7.64 -6.35
CA THR A 243 -11.82 7.62 -5.22
C THR A 243 -12.43 8.32 -4.01
N ILE A 244 -12.48 7.58 -2.91
CA ILE A 244 -12.86 8.07 -1.58
C ILE A 244 -11.61 8.70 -0.97
N VAL A 245 -11.75 9.93 -0.47
CA VAL A 245 -10.68 10.61 0.28
C VAL A 245 -11.17 10.85 1.70
N ASP A 246 -10.44 10.32 2.68
CA ASP A 246 -10.69 10.57 4.10
C ASP A 246 -9.44 11.18 4.74
N SER A 247 -9.54 12.42 5.21
CA SER A 247 -8.45 13.14 5.89
C SER A 247 -8.78 13.44 7.36
N ARG A 248 -9.79 12.79 7.95
CA ARG A 248 -10.24 13.09 9.31
C ARG A 248 -9.25 12.69 10.40
N GLN A 249 -8.37 11.73 10.12
CA GLN A 249 -7.39 11.21 11.08
C GLN A 249 -6.08 10.81 10.37
N PRO A 250 -4.90 10.99 11.01
CA PRO A 250 -3.62 10.52 10.48
C PRO A 250 -3.62 9.00 10.23
N ALA A 251 -3.15 8.57 9.07
CA ALA A 251 -3.18 7.17 8.63
C ALA A 251 -1.81 6.65 8.16
N PHE A 252 -0.85 7.55 7.94
CA PHE A 252 0.50 7.21 7.51
C PHE A 252 1.54 8.08 8.19
N PHE A 253 2.77 7.59 8.21
CA PHE A 253 3.97 8.34 8.54
C PHE A 253 4.95 8.20 7.38
N GLN A 254 5.25 9.33 6.73
CA GLN A 254 6.23 9.40 5.64
C GLN A 254 7.62 9.66 6.21
N MET A 255 8.49 8.65 6.19
CA MET A 255 9.88 8.86 6.59
C MET A 255 10.64 9.59 5.49
N ARG A 256 11.41 10.59 5.90
CA ARG A 256 12.27 11.36 5.02
C ARG A 256 13.71 11.04 5.39
N HIS A 257 14.47 10.47 4.46
CA HIS A 257 15.87 10.14 4.68
C HIS A 257 16.69 10.48 3.43
N THR A 258 18.01 10.61 3.58
CA THR A 258 18.89 11.09 2.51
C THR A 258 18.99 10.13 1.32
N GLY A 259 18.73 8.84 1.54
CA GLY A 259 18.64 7.81 0.48
C GLY A 259 17.33 7.77 -0.32
N GLN A 260 16.54 8.85 -0.36
CA GLN A 260 15.29 8.90 -1.16
C GLN A 260 15.53 9.37 -2.59
N ASP A 261 14.91 8.67 -3.55
CA ASP A 261 15.10 8.89 -5.01
C ASP A 261 14.64 10.28 -5.50
N THR A 262 13.89 11.04 -4.69
CA THR A 262 13.41 12.38 -5.03
C THR A 262 14.45 13.49 -4.80
N LEU A 263 15.61 13.16 -4.23
CA LEU A 263 16.66 14.13 -3.90
C LEU A 263 17.69 14.14 -5.02
N SER A 264 18.02 15.33 -5.52
CA SER A 264 18.88 15.51 -6.69
C SER A 264 20.38 15.55 -6.34
N ASP A 265 20.71 15.81 -5.08
CA ASP A 265 22.07 15.97 -4.58
C ASP A 265 22.17 15.33 -3.19
N ALA A 266 23.12 14.40 -3.01
CA ALA A 266 23.33 13.70 -1.75
C ALA A 266 23.89 14.63 -0.66
N ASP A 267 24.68 15.64 -1.05
CA ASP A 267 25.34 16.56 -0.12
C ASP A 267 24.34 17.57 0.47
N GLU A 268 23.32 17.94 -0.30
CA GLU A 268 22.23 18.82 0.13
C GLU A 268 20.96 18.07 0.56
N ALA A 269 20.93 16.74 0.44
CA ALA A 269 19.74 15.90 0.64
C ALA A 269 19.04 16.21 1.98
N ARG A 270 19.82 16.32 3.06
CA ARG A 270 19.30 16.63 4.39
C ARG A 270 18.69 18.03 4.44
N GLU A 271 19.36 19.03 3.91
CA GLU A 271 18.83 20.41 3.89
C GLU A 271 17.54 20.51 3.07
N GLN A 272 17.48 19.83 1.92
CA GLN A 272 16.28 19.79 1.09
C GLN A 272 15.11 19.16 1.84
N ILE A 273 15.35 18.08 2.59
CA ILE A 273 14.34 17.47 3.46
C ILE A 273 13.87 18.45 4.53
N VAL A 274 14.80 19.07 5.28
CA VAL A 274 14.47 20.01 6.36
C VAL A 274 13.64 21.18 5.82
N ARG A 275 14.09 21.82 4.73
CA ARG A 275 13.36 22.91 4.07
C ARG A 275 11.97 22.49 3.57
N ALA A 276 11.78 21.22 3.20
CA ALA A 276 10.48 20.71 2.80
C ALA A 276 9.56 20.44 4.01
N LEU A 277 10.12 19.94 5.12
CA LEU A 277 9.40 19.72 6.38
C LEU A 277 8.99 21.04 7.03
N ASP A 278 9.83 22.09 6.98
CA ASP A 278 9.51 23.39 7.57
C ASP A 278 8.34 24.12 6.89
N LYS A 279 7.91 23.66 5.71
CA LYS A 279 6.69 24.15 5.03
C LYS A 279 5.41 23.49 5.55
N LEU A 280 5.53 22.44 6.35
CA LEU A 280 4.41 21.68 6.91
C LEU A 280 4.12 22.16 8.34
N SER A 281 2.90 21.93 8.80
CA SER A 281 2.49 22.31 10.15
C SER A 281 3.21 21.48 11.20
N GLU A 282 3.65 22.15 12.27
CA GLU A 282 4.26 21.50 13.43
C GLU A 282 3.27 20.58 14.15
N VAL A 283 3.78 19.48 14.71
CA VAL A 283 3.03 18.56 15.56
C VAL A 283 3.54 18.73 16.99
N THR A 284 2.71 19.31 17.84
CA THR A 284 3.06 19.55 19.25
C THR A 284 2.70 18.39 20.17
N ASP A 285 1.77 17.53 19.74
CA ASP A 285 1.36 16.35 20.49
C ASP A 285 1.93 15.07 19.86
N LEU A 286 3.10 14.65 20.35
CA LEU A 286 3.73 13.39 19.95
C LEU A 286 3.03 12.17 20.56
N SER A 287 2.19 12.33 21.59
CA SER A 287 1.45 11.21 22.18
C SER A 287 0.42 10.64 21.20
N GLU A 288 -0.23 11.51 20.39
CA GLU A 288 -1.12 11.09 19.31
C GLU A 288 -0.36 10.34 18.20
N VAL A 289 0.88 10.76 17.91
CA VAL A 289 1.75 10.07 16.95
C VAL A 289 2.03 8.66 17.48
N LEU A 290 2.50 8.51 18.71
CA LEU A 290 2.82 7.21 19.31
C LEU A 290 1.59 6.31 19.44
N ARG A 291 0.42 6.86 19.74
CA ARG A 291 -0.83 6.10 19.79
C ARG A 291 -1.16 5.43 18.45
N ARG A 292 -0.85 6.09 17.34
CA ARG A 292 -1.10 5.56 15.98
C ARG A 292 0.05 4.76 15.41
N PHE A 293 1.27 5.09 15.79
CA PHE A 293 2.51 4.49 15.31
C PHE A 293 3.36 4.02 16.50
N PRO A 294 2.89 3.01 17.26
CA PRO A 294 3.53 2.62 18.52
C PRO A 294 4.94 2.05 18.34
N THR A 295 5.32 1.63 17.14
CA THR A 295 6.71 1.22 16.84
C THR A 295 7.69 2.39 16.79
N LEU A 296 7.22 3.64 16.84
CA LEU A 296 8.08 4.83 16.95
C LEU A 296 8.46 5.16 18.39
N GLU A 297 7.97 4.41 19.38
CA GLU A 297 8.40 4.57 20.77
C GLU A 297 9.91 4.32 20.90
N GLY A 298 10.63 5.25 21.53
CA GLY A 298 12.09 5.23 21.61
C GLY A 298 12.83 5.68 20.34
N HIS A 299 12.11 6.00 19.26
CA HIS A 299 12.68 6.51 18.01
C HIS A 299 12.37 8.01 17.78
N LEU A 300 11.34 8.56 18.42
CA LEU A 300 11.05 9.99 18.36
C LEU A 300 12.00 10.76 19.29
N GLU A 301 12.64 11.80 18.77
CA GLU A 301 13.35 12.78 19.59
C GLU A 301 12.40 13.91 19.97
N ASP A 302 12.37 14.22 21.28
CA ASP A 302 11.67 15.40 21.77
C ASP A 302 12.26 16.66 21.11
N GLY A 303 11.37 17.50 20.58
CA GLY A 303 11.74 18.75 19.90
C GLY A 303 12.34 19.80 20.82
#